data_AF-A0A8H5KML0-F1
#
_entry.id   AF-A0A8H5KML0-F1
#
_cell.length_a   1.000
_cell.length_b   1.000
_cell.length_c   1.000
_cell.angle_alpha   90.00
_cell.angle_beta   90.00
_cell.angle_gamma   90.00
#
_symmetry.space_group_name_H-M   'P 1'
#
loop_
_entity.id
_entity.type
_entity.pdbx_description
1 polymer ?
#
loop_
_entity_poly.entity_id
_entity_poly.type
_entity_poly.pdbx_seq_one_letter_code
_entity_poly.pdbx_strand_id
1 'polypeptide(L)'
;MNMENPSISLKTTADVVGGSESPQHDNAVNGLFVQVDQQNAAAGAPEAPQIAICGIALRLPGGIASCDGYWDLLYHGLDARRPIPSSRFNIDGFNDSLGGKDSIKTKHGYLIEDDISCLDTSFFSMTKNELAGVDPQQRLLLEVTQECLDDAGEINFRGKQVGCYIGTFGDDWLIMNTKESL
;
A
#
# COMPACT_ATOMS: atom_id res chain seq x y z
N MET A 1 8.38 62.54 -18.75
CA MET A 1 7.70 63.23 -17.63
C MET A 1 7.63 62.21 -16.51
N ASN A 2 8.74 62.08 -15.78
CA ASN A 2 8.93 61.13 -14.68
C ASN A 2 8.53 61.85 -13.38
N MET A 3 7.75 61.19 -12.53
CA MET A 3 7.56 61.63 -11.15
C MET A 3 8.14 60.57 -10.21
N GLU A 4 9.33 60.85 -9.70
CA GLU A 4 9.89 60.26 -8.48
C GLU A 4 9.39 61.07 -7.27
N ASN A 5 9.05 60.40 -6.15
CA ASN A 5 9.47 60.69 -4.75
C ASN A 5 8.63 59.87 -3.73
N PRO A 6 9.05 59.70 -2.46
CA PRO A 6 10.31 59.17 -1.94
C PRO A 6 10.11 58.09 -0.85
N SER A 7 11.21 57.42 -0.49
CA SER A 7 11.40 56.52 0.64
C SER A 7 11.13 57.14 2.02
N ILE A 8 10.57 56.36 2.96
CA ILE A 8 10.69 56.61 4.40
C ILE A 8 11.30 55.38 5.06
N SER A 9 12.48 55.57 5.65
CA SER A 9 13.23 54.60 6.42
C SER A 9 13.12 54.98 7.89
N LEU A 10 12.68 54.04 8.75
CA LEU A 10 12.71 54.20 10.21
C LEU A 10 13.63 53.13 10.78
N LYS A 11 14.79 53.59 11.27
CA LYS A 11 15.72 52.84 12.10
C LYS A 11 15.35 53.08 13.56
N THR A 12 15.22 52.03 14.35
CA THR A 12 15.22 52.12 15.82
C THR A 12 16.25 51.14 16.36
N THR A 13 17.24 51.69 17.06
CA THR A 13 18.30 50.99 17.80
C THR A 13 18.14 51.30 19.28
N ALA A 14 18.11 50.25 20.11
CA ALA A 14 18.45 50.17 21.55
C ALA A 14 17.96 48.79 22.03
N ASP A 15 18.62 47.95 22.82
CA ASP A 15 19.95 47.89 23.44
C ASP A 15 20.20 46.40 23.76
N VAL A 16 21.45 45.96 23.73
CA VAL A 16 21.87 44.59 24.12
C VAL A 16 22.19 44.56 25.61
N VAL A 17 21.49 43.73 26.39
CA VAL A 17 22.01 43.11 27.64
C VAL A 17 21.44 41.68 27.73
N GLY A 18 22.35 40.70 27.86
CA GLY A 18 22.08 39.29 27.61
C GLY A 18 21.48 38.46 28.75
N GLY A 19 21.22 37.19 28.44
CA GLY A 19 20.84 36.17 29.41
C GLY A 19 20.44 34.84 28.75
N SER A 20 21.38 33.89 28.75
CA SER A 20 21.25 32.43 28.59
C SER A 20 20.56 31.86 27.34
N GLU A 21 21.38 31.43 26.36
CA GLU A 21 21.00 30.40 25.39
C GLU A 21 20.88 29.03 26.08
N SER A 22 19.83 28.29 25.75
CA SER A 22 19.70 26.85 26.00
C SER A 22 19.23 26.17 24.72
N PRO A 23 19.73 24.95 24.43
CA PRO A 23 20.02 24.51 23.07
C PRO A 23 18.76 24.09 22.30
N GLN A 24 18.72 24.51 21.03
CA GLN A 24 17.81 23.98 20.03
C GLN A 24 18.13 22.50 19.81
N HIS A 25 17.12 21.64 19.95
CA HIS A 25 17.22 20.22 19.62
C HIS A 25 17.44 20.08 18.11
N ASP A 26 18.64 19.63 17.74
CA ASP A 26 18.99 19.19 16.39
C ASP A 26 18.12 17.97 16.03
N ASN A 27 17.13 18.17 15.16
CA ASN A 27 16.46 17.06 14.47
C ASN A 27 17.35 16.58 13.31
N ALA A 28 18.48 15.95 13.67
CA ALA A 28 19.37 15.27 12.75
C ALA A 28 18.78 13.90 12.34
N VAL A 29 17.87 13.89 11.36
CA VAL A 29 17.56 12.69 10.55
C VAL A 29 17.45 12.96 9.04
N ASN A 30 17.72 14.18 8.57
CA ASN A 30 17.78 14.48 7.14
C ASN A 30 19.18 14.19 6.55
N GLY A 31 19.59 12.91 6.57
CA GLY A 31 20.97 12.54 6.21
C GLY A 31 21.17 11.22 5.47
N LEU A 32 20.13 10.56 4.98
CA LEU A 32 20.28 9.36 4.13
C LEU A 32 19.47 9.44 2.84
N PHE A 33 19.54 10.57 2.15
CA PHE A 33 19.31 10.54 0.71
C PHE A 33 20.58 10.01 0.06
N VAL A 34 20.51 8.80 -0.50
CA VAL A 34 21.51 8.33 -1.46
C VAL A 34 21.48 9.29 -2.64
N GLN A 35 22.43 10.23 -2.69
CA GLN A 35 22.71 10.97 -3.91
C GLN A 35 23.21 9.94 -4.91
N VAL A 36 22.37 9.60 -5.89
CA VAL A 36 22.81 8.84 -7.05
C VAL A 36 23.66 9.79 -7.87
N ASP A 37 24.99 9.70 -7.69
CA ASP A 37 25.95 10.36 -8.56
C ASP A 37 25.74 9.85 -9.98
N GLN A 38 25.04 10.64 -10.80
CA GLN A 38 24.75 10.35 -12.21
C GLN A 38 25.98 10.57 -13.12
N GLN A 39 27.19 10.48 -12.56
CA GLN A 39 28.44 10.89 -13.22
C GLN A 39 29.55 9.85 -13.08
N ASN A 40 29.30 8.64 -13.60
CA ASN A 40 30.25 7.89 -14.43
C ASN A 40 29.59 6.57 -14.89
N ALA A 41 28.69 6.66 -15.86
CA ALA A 41 28.37 5.48 -16.66
C ALA A 41 29.61 5.17 -17.51
N ALA A 42 30.27 4.06 -17.22
CA ALA A 42 31.38 3.55 -18.02
C ALA A 42 30.95 3.49 -19.49
N ALA A 43 31.61 4.27 -20.35
CA ALA A 43 31.38 4.29 -21.79
C ALA A 43 31.69 2.88 -22.35
N GLY A 44 30.67 2.04 -22.48
CA GLY A 44 30.79 0.68 -22.99
C GLY A 44 29.95 -0.40 -22.30
N ALA A 45 29.25 -0.10 -21.18
CA ALA A 45 28.25 -1.02 -20.66
C ALA A 45 27.00 -1.00 -21.56
N PRO A 46 26.42 -2.16 -21.95
CA PRO A 46 25.13 -2.16 -22.63
C PRO A 46 24.10 -1.47 -21.73
N GLU A 47 23.33 -0.55 -22.32
CA GLU A 47 22.23 0.11 -21.63
C GLU A 47 21.27 -0.98 -21.12
N ALA A 48 20.84 -0.86 -19.85
CA ALA A 48 19.87 -1.79 -19.31
C ALA A 48 18.61 -1.77 -20.17
N PRO A 49 17.98 -2.93 -20.44
CA PRO A 49 16.76 -2.95 -21.23
C PRO A 49 15.69 -2.09 -20.56
N GLN A 50 15.01 -1.27 -21.35
CA GLN A 50 13.87 -0.50 -20.88
C GLN A 50 12.71 -1.45 -20.59
N ILE A 51 12.10 -1.31 -19.42
CA ILE A 51 10.99 -2.14 -18.97
C ILE A 51 9.72 -1.30 -18.97
N ALA A 52 8.67 -1.83 -19.59
CA ALA A 52 7.34 -1.23 -19.60
C ALA A 52 6.40 -2.01 -18.69
N ILE A 53 5.47 -1.30 -18.06
CA ILE A 53 4.31 -1.89 -17.39
C ILE A 53 3.19 -1.94 -18.43
N CYS A 54 2.82 -3.14 -18.86
CA CYS A 54 1.86 -3.33 -19.94
C CYS A 54 0.44 -3.60 -19.45
N GLY A 55 0.26 -3.97 -18.18
CA GLY A 55 -1.05 -4.19 -17.58
C GLY A 55 -1.02 -4.05 -16.07
N ILE A 56 -2.20 -3.82 -15.49
CA ILE A 56 -2.41 -3.63 -14.07
C ILE A 56 -3.78 -4.18 -13.66
N ALA A 57 -3.84 -4.84 -12.52
CA ALA A 57 -5.08 -5.21 -11.87
C ALA A 57 -4.93 -5.06 -10.36
N LEU A 58 -6.05 -4.81 -9.68
CA LEU A 58 -6.05 -4.54 -8.25
C LEU A 58 -7.35 -4.96 -7.59
N ARG A 59 -7.25 -5.22 -6.29
CA ARG A 59 -8.38 -5.38 -5.37
C ARG A 59 -8.10 -4.57 -4.14
N LEU A 60 -8.92 -3.56 -3.91
CA LEU A 60 -8.74 -2.58 -2.85
C LEU A 60 -10.05 -2.40 -2.06
N PRO A 61 -9.97 -1.91 -0.81
CA PRO A 61 -11.15 -1.58 -0.01
C PRO A 61 -12.09 -0.60 -0.72
N GLY A 62 -13.37 -0.66 -0.39
CA GLY A 62 -14.40 0.18 -1.01
C GLY A 62 -15.03 -0.44 -2.26
N GLY A 63 -14.85 -1.74 -2.48
CA GLY A 63 -15.35 -2.47 -3.65
C GLY A 63 -14.55 -2.14 -4.92
N ILE A 64 -13.31 -1.69 -4.77
CA ILE A 64 -12.51 -1.21 -5.89
C ILE A 64 -11.81 -2.41 -6.53
N ALA A 65 -12.26 -2.73 -7.73
CA ALA A 65 -11.75 -3.84 -8.54
C ALA A 65 -11.16 -3.38 -9.89
N SER A 66 -11.00 -2.07 -10.11
CA SER A 66 -10.46 -1.51 -11.35
C SER A 66 -9.62 -0.26 -11.12
N CYS A 67 -8.74 0.05 -12.07
CA CYS A 67 -7.94 1.28 -12.04
C CYS A 67 -8.80 2.54 -12.10
N ASP A 68 -9.90 2.52 -12.86
CA ASP A 68 -10.84 3.64 -12.91
C ASP A 68 -11.48 3.88 -11.53
N GLY A 69 -11.93 2.82 -10.86
CA GLY A 69 -12.50 2.94 -9.51
C GLY A 69 -11.47 3.43 -8.48
N TYR A 70 -10.22 3.01 -8.62
CA TYR A 70 -9.13 3.50 -7.78
C TYR A 70 -8.82 4.97 -8.07
N TRP A 71 -8.77 5.35 -9.34
CA TRP A 71 -8.55 6.74 -9.76
C TRP A 71 -9.65 7.66 -9.25
N ASP A 72 -10.91 7.25 -9.34
CA ASP A 72 -12.04 8.01 -8.82
C ASP A 72 -11.94 8.22 -7.31
N LEU A 73 -11.54 7.20 -6.54
CA LEU A 73 -11.30 7.35 -5.10
C LEU A 73 -10.22 8.40 -4.83
N LEU A 74 -9.09 8.33 -5.54
CA LEU A 74 -7.98 9.27 -5.36
C LEU A 74 -8.36 10.70 -5.76
N TYR A 75 -9.00 10.85 -6.92
CA TYR A 75 -9.39 12.14 -7.47
C TYR A 75 -10.36 12.89 -6.54
N HIS A 76 -11.31 12.16 -5.95
CA HIS A 76 -12.27 12.71 -5.00
C HIS A 76 -11.78 12.74 -3.55
N GLY A 77 -10.58 12.20 -3.26
CA GLY A 77 -10.02 12.14 -1.91
C GLY A 77 -10.86 11.34 -0.92
N LEU A 78 -11.49 10.26 -1.37
CA LEU A 78 -12.40 9.46 -0.54
C LEU A 78 -11.64 8.50 0.38
N ASP A 79 -12.21 8.21 1.55
CA ASP A 79 -11.72 7.22 2.51
C ASP A 79 -12.61 5.96 2.46
N ALA A 80 -12.00 4.82 2.11
CA ALA A 80 -12.68 3.52 2.06
C ALA A 80 -12.74 2.79 3.42
N ARG A 81 -12.38 3.46 4.51
CA ARG A 81 -12.48 2.93 5.87
C ARG A 81 -13.92 2.60 6.22
N ARG A 82 -14.12 1.41 6.78
CA ARG A 82 -15.45 0.93 7.20
C ARG A 82 -15.42 0.20 8.53
N PRO A 83 -16.57 0.02 9.20
CA PRO A 83 -16.69 -0.86 10.35
C PRO A 83 -16.28 -2.29 9.98
N ILE A 84 -15.59 -2.97 10.91
CA ILE A 84 -15.24 -4.38 10.72
C ILE A 84 -16.53 -5.21 10.80
N PRO A 85 -16.87 -5.98 9.76
CA PRO A 85 -18.10 -6.76 9.76
C PRO A 85 -17.98 -7.96 10.70
N SER A 86 -19.09 -8.34 11.35
CA SER A 86 -19.15 -9.50 12.26
C SER A 86 -18.81 -10.83 11.59
N SER A 87 -18.95 -10.91 10.26
CA SER A 87 -18.53 -12.06 9.45
C SER A 87 -17.03 -12.31 9.46
N ARG A 88 -16.20 -11.30 9.78
CA ARG A 88 -14.74 -11.47 9.91
C ARG A 88 -14.39 -12.02 11.29
N PHE A 89 -14.87 -11.37 12.34
CA PHE A 89 -14.81 -11.84 13.72
C PHE A 89 -15.77 -11.02 14.59
N ASN A 90 -16.14 -11.57 15.75
CA ASN A 90 -16.98 -10.86 16.72
C ASN A 90 -16.17 -9.78 17.46
N ILE A 91 -16.16 -8.57 16.91
CA ILE A 91 -15.42 -7.44 17.47
C ILE A 91 -15.95 -6.94 18.82
N ASP A 92 -17.21 -7.23 19.16
CA ASP A 92 -17.79 -6.83 20.44
C ASP A 92 -17.35 -7.74 21.59
N GLY A 93 -16.87 -8.94 21.25
CA GLY A 93 -16.18 -9.83 22.19
C GLY A 93 -14.83 -9.28 22.67
N PHE A 94 -14.18 -8.39 21.90
CA PHE A 94 -12.86 -7.84 22.19
C PHE A 94 -12.92 -6.43 22.79
N ASN A 95 -13.76 -6.21 23.80
CA ASN A 95 -13.94 -4.90 24.42
C ASN A 95 -13.07 -4.71 25.68
N ASP A 96 -13.14 -3.51 26.27
CA ASP A 96 -12.31 -3.12 27.42
C ASP A 96 -12.54 -3.99 28.68
N SER A 97 -13.62 -4.77 28.75
CA SER A 97 -13.86 -5.73 29.84
C SER A 97 -12.80 -6.82 29.92
N LEU A 98 -12.02 -7.04 28.86
CA LEU A 98 -10.95 -8.04 28.81
C LEU A 98 -9.62 -7.57 29.45
N GLY A 99 -9.55 -6.38 30.05
CA GLY A 99 -8.37 -5.95 30.80
C GLY A 99 -7.22 -5.43 29.93
N GLY A 100 -7.53 -4.65 28.89
CA GLY A 100 -6.59 -3.78 28.17
C GLY A 100 -5.61 -4.47 27.21
N LYS A 101 -5.01 -5.60 27.58
CA LYS A 101 -4.08 -6.37 26.71
C LYS A 101 -4.80 -7.15 25.63
N ASP A 102 -6.00 -7.66 25.92
CA ASP A 102 -6.79 -8.48 25.00
C ASP A 102 -7.96 -7.70 24.36
N SER A 103 -8.07 -6.40 24.65
CA SER A 103 -9.09 -5.51 24.08
C SER A 103 -8.63 -4.91 22.76
N ILE A 104 -9.51 -4.88 21.76
CA ILE A 104 -9.30 -4.19 20.49
C ILE A 104 -10.06 -2.86 20.53
N LYS A 105 -9.33 -1.74 20.55
CA LYS A 105 -9.91 -0.40 20.59
C LYS A 105 -10.43 0.08 19.22
N THR A 106 -9.86 -0.44 18.14
CA THR A 106 -10.19 -0.02 16.78
C THR A 106 -11.33 -0.85 16.21
N LYS A 107 -12.47 -0.20 15.93
CA LYS A 107 -13.69 -0.84 15.38
C LYS A 107 -13.80 -0.78 13.85
N HIS A 108 -12.81 -0.21 13.17
CA HIS A 108 -12.84 0.08 11.74
C HIS A 108 -11.56 -0.39 11.07
N GLY A 109 -11.62 -0.68 9.78
CA GLY A 109 -10.45 -1.03 8.99
C GLY A 109 -10.68 -0.83 7.51
N TYR A 110 -9.68 -1.24 6.76
CA TYR A 110 -9.67 -1.32 5.31
C TYR A 110 -9.72 -2.79 4.95
N LEU A 111 -10.84 -3.24 4.39
CA LEU A 111 -11.07 -4.66 4.13
C LEU A 111 -11.62 -4.82 2.73
N ILE A 112 -11.16 -5.84 2.02
CA ILE A 112 -11.79 -6.28 0.77
C ILE A 112 -13.22 -6.76 1.10
N GLU A 113 -14.20 -6.19 0.40
CA GLU A 113 -15.63 -6.48 0.53
C GLU A 113 -16.01 -7.84 -0.04
N ASP A 114 -15.36 -8.23 -1.12
CA ASP A 114 -15.61 -9.50 -1.80
C ASP A 114 -15.34 -10.70 -0.90
N ASP A 115 -16.03 -11.80 -1.20
CA ASP A 115 -15.81 -13.06 -0.52
C ASP A 115 -14.44 -13.64 -0.92
N ILE A 116 -13.44 -13.35 -0.09
CA ILE A 116 -12.06 -13.82 -0.27
C ILE A 116 -11.93 -15.35 -0.16
N SER A 117 -13.01 -16.07 0.20
CA SER A 117 -13.03 -17.53 0.19
C SER A 117 -13.42 -18.10 -1.18
N CYS A 118 -13.87 -17.29 -2.12
CA CYS A 118 -14.24 -17.74 -3.46
C CYS A 118 -13.06 -17.72 -4.43
N LEU A 119 -13.15 -18.57 -5.46
CA LEU A 119 -12.26 -18.62 -6.62
C LEU A 119 -13.02 -19.32 -7.76
N ASP A 120 -12.84 -18.88 -9.02
CA ASP A 120 -13.32 -19.65 -10.18
C ASP A 120 -12.50 -20.94 -10.37
N THR A 121 -12.94 -22.00 -9.68
CA THR A 121 -12.34 -23.33 -9.75
C THR A 121 -12.26 -23.92 -11.16
N SER A 122 -13.21 -23.59 -12.04
CA SER A 122 -13.24 -24.12 -13.40
C SER A 122 -12.18 -23.47 -14.27
N PHE A 123 -11.95 -22.17 -14.10
CA PHE A 123 -10.88 -21.46 -14.78
C PHE A 123 -9.49 -21.97 -14.36
N PHE A 124 -9.26 -22.17 -13.05
CA PHE A 124 -7.97 -22.58 -12.51
C PHE A 124 -7.76 -24.10 -12.43
N SER A 125 -8.70 -24.91 -12.94
CA SER A 125 -8.63 -26.38 -12.91
C SER A 125 -8.40 -26.96 -11.51
N MET A 126 -8.99 -26.34 -10.48
CA MET A 126 -8.93 -26.80 -9.08
C MET A 126 -10.22 -27.50 -8.67
N THR A 127 -10.14 -28.46 -7.76
CA THR A 127 -11.33 -29.05 -7.11
C THR A 127 -11.77 -28.24 -5.90
N LYS A 128 -13.03 -28.40 -5.48
CA LYS A 128 -13.56 -27.75 -4.26
C LYS A 128 -12.79 -28.15 -2.99
N ASN A 129 -12.34 -29.40 -2.92
CA ASN A 129 -11.60 -29.90 -1.77
C ASN A 129 -10.19 -29.31 -1.71
N GLU A 130 -9.53 -29.16 -2.86
CA GLU A 130 -8.24 -28.46 -2.92
C GLU A 130 -8.41 -27.01 -2.52
N LEU A 131 -9.43 -26.33 -3.07
CA LEU A 131 -9.70 -24.92 -2.76
C LEU A 131 -9.87 -24.68 -1.27
N ALA A 132 -10.54 -25.57 -0.53
CA ALA A 132 -10.80 -25.40 0.91
C ALA A 132 -9.52 -25.11 1.73
N GLY A 133 -8.39 -25.73 1.36
CA GLY A 133 -7.12 -25.54 2.06
C GLY A 133 -6.27 -24.37 1.56
N VAL A 134 -6.58 -23.78 0.40
CA VAL A 134 -5.77 -22.70 -0.20
C VAL A 134 -5.91 -21.41 0.61
N ASP A 135 -4.82 -20.69 0.83
CA ASP A 135 -4.86 -19.38 1.48
C ASP A 135 -5.70 -18.38 0.65
N PRO A 136 -6.69 -17.67 1.24
CA PRO A 136 -7.42 -16.59 0.57
C PRO A 136 -6.54 -15.59 -0.19
N GLN A 137 -5.34 -15.26 0.31
CA GLN A 137 -4.39 -14.39 -0.36
C GLN A 137 -3.92 -14.97 -1.70
N GLN A 138 -3.69 -16.29 -1.75
CA GLN A 138 -3.29 -16.99 -2.97
C GLN A 138 -4.44 -17.06 -3.98
N ARG A 139 -5.68 -17.27 -3.51
CA ARG A 139 -6.88 -17.27 -4.36
C ARG A 139 -7.03 -15.92 -5.06
N LEU A 140 -6.96 -14.82 -4.29
CA LEU A 140 -7.06 -13.47 -4.81
C LEU A 140 -5.92 -13.15 -5.79
N LEU A 141 -4.69 -13.57 -5.46
CA LEU A 141 -3.53 -13.36 -6.34
C LEU A 141 -3.73 -14.01 -7.71
N LEU A 142 -4.33 -15.20 -7.77
CA LEU A 142 -4.59 -15.89 -9.04
C LEU A 142 -5.56 -15.12 -9.93
N GLU A 143 -6.67 -14.63 -9.36
CA GLU A 143 -7.65 -13.82 -10.10
C GLU A 143 -7.04 -12.50 -10.59
N VAL A 144 -6.38 -11.76 -9.70
CA VAL A 144 -5.76 -10.48 -10.05
C VAL A 144 -4.64 -10.64 -11.07
N THR A 145 -3.88 -11.75 -11.01
CA THR A 145 -2.86 -12.04 -12.03
C THR A 145 -3.49 -12.28 -13.40
N GLN A 146 -4.61 -13.01 -13.45
CA GLN A 146 -5.33 -13.23 -14.70
C GLN A 146 -5.87 -11.92 -15.28
N GLU A 147 -6.48 -11.08 -14.45
CA GLU A 147 -7.00 -9.78 -14.89
C GLU A 147 -5.91 -8.84 -15.37
N CYS A 148 -4.72 -8.88 -14.74
CA CYS A 148 -3.56 -8.12 -15.18
C CYS A 148 -3.08 -8.55 -16.57
N LEU A 149 -3.12 -9.86 -16.86
CA LEU A 149 -2.80 -10.38 -18.19
C LEU A 149 -3.87 -9.97 -19.22
N ASP A 150 -5.14 -9.97 -18.82
CA ASP A 150 -6.26 -9.53 -19.69
C ASP A 150 -6.16 -8.03 -20.00
N ASP A 151 -5.84 -7.19 -19.01
CA ASP A 151 -5.59 -5.75 -19.20
C ASP A 151 -4.40 -5.49 -20.13
N ALA A 152 -3.32 -6.28 -20.00
CA ALA A 152 -2.18 -6.24 -20.92
C ALA A 152 -2.50 -6.77 -22.33
N GLY A 153 -3.65 -7.43 -22.52
CA GLY A 153 -3.98 -8.14 -23.76
C GLY A 153 -3.05 -9.33 -24.05
N GLU A 154 -2.37 -9.88 -23.04
CA GLU A 154 -1.42 -10.97 -23.22
C GLU A 154 -2.10 -12.34 -23.09
N ILE A 155 -2.31 -13.00 -24.22
CA ILE A 155 -2.96 -14.31 -24.30
C ILE A 155 -1.98 -15.48 -24.56
N ASN A 156 -0.72 -15.19 -24.88
CA ASN A 156 0.23 -16.16 -25.44
C ASN A 156 1.45 -16.40 -24.53
N PHE A 157 1.24 -16.53 -23.21
CA PHE A 157 2.35 -16.72 -22.27
C PHE A 157 2.75 -18.19 -22.03
N ARG A 158 1.92 -19.16 -22.42
CA ARG A 158 2.17 -20.59 -22.18
C ARG A 158 3.46 -21.06 -22.86
N GLY A 159 4.33 -21.71 -22.09
CA GLY A 159 5.62 -22.22 -22.56
C GLY A 159 6.72 -21.16 -22.72
N LYS A 160 6.44 -19.89 -22.43
CA LYS A 160 7.46 -18.83 -22.36
C LYS A 160 8.15 -18.82 -20.99
N GLN A 161 9.34 -18.24 -20.94
CA GLN A 161 10.04 -17.96 -19.69
C GLN A 161 9.45 -16.69 -19.07
N VAL A 162 8.63 -16.85 -18.04
CA VAL A 162 7.97 -15.75 -17.31
C VAL A 162 8.42 -15.80 -15.85
N GLY A 163 8.98 -14.70 -15.36
CA GLY A 163 9.30 -14.55 -13.94
C GLY A 163 8.07 -14.14 -13.14
N CYS A 164 7.89 -14.71 -11.95
CA CYS A 164 6.84 -14.32 -11.01
C CYS A 164 7.48 -13.92 -9.67
N TYR A 165 7.18 -12.71 -9.22
CA TYR A 165 7.73 -12.14 -8.00
C TYR A 165 6.56 -11.63 -7.14
N ILE A 166 6.42 -12.17 -5.94
CA ILE A 166 5.26 -11.92 -5.07
C ILE A 166 5.77 -11.47 -3.70
N GLY A 167 5.26 -10.32 -3.23
CA GLY A 167 5.37 -9.92 -1.84
C GLY A 167 4.13 -10.37 -1.08
N THR A 168 4.30 -11.15 -0.02
CA THR A 168 3.22 -11.59 0.86
C THR A 168 3.61 -11.33 2.31
N PHE A 169 2.62 -11.13 3.18
CA PHE A 169 2.82 -10.94 4.60
C PHE A 169 1.68 -11.59 5.39
N GLY A 170 2.02 -12.20 6.52
CA GLY A 170 1.06 -12.85 7.40
C GLY A 170 0.85 -14.32 7.05
N ASP A 171 0.89 -15.17 8.07
CA ASP A 171 0.66 -16.62 7.99
C ASP A 171 -0.63 -17.00 8.74
N ASP A 172 -1.54 -16.04 8.92
CA ASP A 172 -2.72 -16.19 9.77
C ASP A 172 -3.59 -17.38 9.34
N TRP A 173 -3.75 -17.60 8.03
CA TRP A 173 -4.53 -18.73 7.50
C TRP A 173 -3.93 -20.08 7.90
N LEU A 174 -2.61 -20.22 7.83
CA LEU A 174 -1.91 -21.41 8.28
C LEU A 174 -2.09 -21.63 9.80
N ILE A 175 -2.00 -20.55 10.58
CA ILE A 175 -2.20 -20.59 12.04
C ILE A 175 -3.66 -20.97 12.39
N MET A 176 -4.64 -20.51 11.63
CA MET A 176 -6.04 -20.85 11.84
C MET A 176 -6.32 -22.33 11.53
N ASN A 177 -5.84 -22.82 10.38
CA ASN A 177 -6.03 -24.23 9.99
C ASN A 177 -5.36 -25.22 10.95
N THR A 178 -4.20 -24.86 11.51
CA THR A 178 -3.50 -25.73 12.47
C THR A 178 -4.22 -25.81 13.82
N LYS A 179 -4.93 -24.76 14.24
CA LYS A 179 -5.73 -24.76 15.48
C LYS A 179 -6.99 -25.61 15.39
N GLU A 180 -7.62 -25.72 14.21
CA GLU A 180 -8.80 -26.58 14.04
C GLU A 180 -8.47 -28.08 14.02
N SER A 181 -7.20 -28.44 13.84
CA SER A 181 -6.76 -29.84 13.75
C SER A 181 -6.35 -30.46 15.10
N LEU A 182 -6.45 -29.71 16.20
CA LEU A 182 -6.10 -30.12 17.58
C LEU A 182 -7.34 -30.13 18.48
#